data_AF-M7SVU0-F1
#
_entry.id   AF-M7SVU0-F1
#
_cell.length_a   1.000
_cell.length_b   1.000
_cell.length_c   1.000
_cell.angle_alpha   90.00
_cell.angle_beta   90.00
_cell.angle_gamma   90.00
#
_symmetry.space_group_name_H-M   'P 1'
#
loop_
_entity.id
_entity.type
_entity.pdbx_description
1 polymer ?
#
loop_
_entity_poly.entity_id
_entity_poly.type
_entity_poly.pdbx_seq_one_letter_code
_entity_poly.pdbx_strand_id
1 'polypeptide(L)'
;MKSVQTLGFAALASFLPAVSAQLSPVPGVDDVADEWASILNGEEGAPEPDLAVIFARGTFDSGNVGLWVGPYWREALRAKFPSLAFQGVSTDDYSADMAGYIEEGGSDSCAEGLARDVQQFVSLRPDTKLVVSGWSQGALCARKSLGYLDDDARSRVAALVLFGDPSGIWTDTVSFPELPSNTQELVYCELTTPDALCTDPAELLTDPFEFADRLEEMWDEFDDVRLNDAQRDARDSIIAQLPLEVADHFSTLLDDFKNLRFRRWMLLPQHFWYGIDETVSQAADDVFDAFG
;
A
#
# COMPACT_ATOMS: atom_id res chain seq x y z
N MET A 1 32.83 -15.70 61.33
CA MET A 1 33.71 -14.85 60.51
C MET A 1 34.18 -15.63 59.29
N LYS A 2 33.53 -15.44 58.14
CA LYS A 2 34.08 -15.69 56.80
C LYS A 2 33.48 -14.63 55.87
N SER A 3 34.38 -13.90 55.22
CA SER A 3 34.11 -12.88 54.21
C SER A 3 33.95 -13.54 52.85
N VAL A 4 32.97 -13.11 52.04
CA VAL A 4 33.03 -13.15 50.58
C VAL A 4 32.31 -11.89 50.07
N GLN A 5 33.10 -10.99 49.48
CA GLN A 5 32.66 -9.86 48.66
C GLN A 5 32.30 -10.34 47.25
N THR A 6 31.87 -9.39 46.42
CA THR A 6 31.70 -9.39 44.95
C THR A 6 30.41 -10.02 44.42
N LEU A 7 29.74 -9.51 43.39
CA LEU A 7 30.03 -8.43 42.42
C LEU A 7 28.67 -7.97 41.85
N GLY A 8 28.50 -6.67 41.60
CA GLY A 8 27.28 -6.13 41.00
C GLY A 8 27.16 -6.44 39.50
N PHE A 9 25.93 -6.45 39.00
CA PHE A 9 25.62 -6.11 37.63
C PHE A 9 24.37 -5.23 37.65
N ALA A 10 24.57 -3.93 37.48
CA ALA A 10 23.52 -3.03 37.03
C ALA A 10 23.25 -3.38 35.57
N ALA A 11 22.06 -3.88 35.26
CA ALA A 11 21.61 -4.00 33.89
C ALA A 11 21.30 -2.58 33.38
N LEU A 12 22.23 -2.00 32.62
CA LEU A 12 21.92 -0.89 31.73
C LEU A 12 20.98 -1.44 30.67
N ALA A 13 19.69 -1.11 30.78
CA ALA A 13 18.77 -1.19 29.65
C ALA A 13 19.16 -0.07 28.68
N SER A 14 20.05 -0.38 27.75
CA SER A 14 20.29 0.44 26.57
C SER A 14 19.06 0.33 25.67
N PHE A 15 18.17 1.31 25.75
CA PHE A 15 17.18 1.58 24.72
C PHE A 15 17.94 1.92 23.44
N LEU A 16 18.00 0.97 22.51
CA LEU A 16 18.24 1.29 21.11
C LEU A 16 16.92 1.90 20.59
N PRO A 17 16.94 3.07 19.93
CA PRO A 17 15.78 3.47 19.16
C PRO A 17 15.59 2.44 18.06
N ALA A 18 14.38 1.88 17.94
CA ALA A 18 13.96 1.22 16.73
C ALA A 18 14.08 2.25 15.62
N VAL A 19 15.12 2.10 14.79
CA VAL A 19 15.22 2.86 13.55
C VAL A 19 14.18 2.23 12.64
N SER A 20 13.07 2.92 12.41
CA SER A 20 12.19 2.58 11.29
C SER A 20 13.07 2.51 10.05
N ALA A 21 13.26 1.31 9.51
CA ALA A 21 14.08 1.10 8.34
C ALA A 21 13.31 1.62 7.13
N GLN A 22 13.44 2.92 6.84
CA GLN A 22 13.09 3.44 5.53
C GLN A 22 14.04 2.80 4.51
N LEU A 23 13.49 1.91 3.69
CA LEU A 23 14.21 1.27 2.60
C LEU A 23 14.76 2.37 1.68
N SER A 24 16.06 2.33 1.44
CA SER A 24 16.74 3.29 0.56
C SER A 24 16.30 3.09 -0.91
N PRO A 25 16.30 4.13 -1.76
CA PRO A 25 15.92 3.99 -3.17
C PRO A 25 16.81 2.96 -3.88
N VAL A 26 16.20 2.06 -4.65
CA VAL A 26 16.92 0.99 -5.36
C VAL A 26 17.12 1.36 -6.84
N PRO A 27 18.31 1.13 -7.46
CA PRO A 27 18.58 1.63 -8.80
C PRO A 27 17.68 1.04 -9.90
N GLY A 28 17.10 1.91 -10.75
CA GLY A 28 16.51 1.52 -12.05
C GLY A 28 14.98 1.65 -12.17
N VAL A 29 14.26 1.77 -11.06
CA VAL A 29 12.83 2.12 -11.02
C VAL A 29 12.68 3.38 -10.17
N ASP A 30 11.97 4.38 -10.69
CA ASP A 30 11.70 5.61 -9.96
C ASP A 30 10.53 5.38 -8.99
N ASP A 31 10.85 5.22 -7.72
CA ASP A 31 9.93 4.95 -6.61
C ASP A 31 9.33 6.21 -5.98
N VAL A 32 9.57 7.38 -6.61
CA VAL A 32 9.02 8.66 -6.21
C VAL A 32 8.24 9.31 -7.36
N ALA A 33 7.08 9.88 -7.06
CA ALA A 33 6.31 10.70 -7.99
C ALA A 33 5.74 11.93 -7.26
N ASP A 34 6.22 13.12 -7.63
CA ASP A 34 5.86 14.41 -7.01
C ASP A 34 5.33 15.42 -8.05
N GLU A 35 4.59 14.93 -9.03
CA GLU A 35 4.16 15.75 -10.18
C GLU A 35 3.09 16.79 -9.80
N TRP A 36 2.51 16.70 -8.60
CA TRP A 36 1.60 17.72 -8.09
C TRP A 36 2.33 18.87 -7.37
N ALA A 37 3.63 18.77 -7.08
CA ALA A 37 4.32 19.75 -6.24
C ALA A 37 4.12 21.21 -6.69
N SER A 38 4.33 21.51 -7.99
CA SER A 38 4.13 22.86 -8.53
C SER A 38 2.67 23.33 -8.47
N ILE A 39 1.72 22.40 -8.63
CA ILE A 39 0.28 22.67 -8.51
C ILE A 39 -0.04 23.01 -7.06
N LEU A 40 0.32 22.14 -6.10
CA LEU A 40 0.03 22.34 -4.68
C LEU A 40 0.70 23.61 -4.13
N ASN A 41 1.88 23.98 -4.63
CA ASN A 41 2.56 25.23 -4.27
C ASN A 41 1.93 26.49 -4.89
N GLY A 42 0.95 26.35 -5.79
CA GLY A 42 0.30 27.47 -6.47
C GLY A 42 1.23 28.23 -7.41
N GLU A 43 2.18 27.54 -8.03
CA GLU A 43 3.17 28.16 -8.90
C GLU A 43 2.53 28.70 -10.19
N GLU A 44 2.95 29.89 -10.61
CA GLU A 44 2.49 30.47 -11.87
C GLU A 44 2.95 29.61 -13.06
N GLY A 45 2.00 29.13 -13.86
CA GLY A 45 2.28 28.24 -14.99
C GLY A 45 2.36 26.75 -14.64
N ALA A 46 2.00 26.35 -13.41
CA ALA A 46 1.83 24.94 -13.05
C ALA A 46 0.85 24.24 -14.03
N PRO A 47 1.07 22.96 -14.36
CA PRO A 47 0.34 22.27 -15.44
C PRO A 47 -1.16 22.13 -15.12
N GLU A 48 -1.96 21.98 -16.17
CA GLU A 48 -3.40 21.67 -16.14
C GLU A 48 -3.59 20.28 -16.76
N PRO A 49 -3.43 19.19 -15.98
CA PRO A 49 -3.49 17.84 -16.52
C PRO A 49 -4.92 17.45 -16.89
N ASP A 50 -5.07 16.63 -17.93
CA ASP A 50 -6.36 16.04 -18.28
C ASP A 50 -6.76 14.99 -17.23
N LEU A 51 -5.77 14.22 -16.78
CA LEU A 51 -5.91 13.20 -15.74
C LEU A 51 -4.88 13.43 -14.62
N ALA A 52 -5.33 13.42 -13.38
CA ALA A 52 -4.48 13.42 -12.20
C ALA A 52 -4.75 12.19 -11.34
N VAL A 53 -3.68 11.60 -10.81
CA VAL A 53 -3.73 10.42 -9.95
C VAL A 53 -2.97 10.73 -8.67
N ILE A 54 -3.58 10.42 -7.53
CA ILE A 54 -2.87 10.25 -6.26
C ILE A 54 -2.84 8.76 -5.90
N PHE A 55 -1.67 8.25 -5.52
CA PHE A 55 -1.40 6.83 -5.33
C PHE A 55 -0.81 6.55 -3.96
N ALA A 56 -1.43 5.64 -3.20
CA ALA A 56 -0.88 5.11 -1.96
C ALA A 56 -0.19 3.75 -2.21
N ARG A 57 1.11 3.68 -1.89
CA ARG A 57 1.96 2.48 -2.02
C ARG A 57 1.61 1.37 -1.02
N GLY A 58 2.24 0.21 -1.12
CA GLY A 58 1.95 -0.96 -0.29
C GLY A 58 2.82 -1.01 0.97
N THR A 59 2.52 -1.95 1.88
CA THR A 59 3.32 -2.15 3.09
C THR A 59 4.77 -2.45 2.73
N PHE A 60 5.70 -1.76 3.38
CA PHE A 60 7.14 -1.80 3.17
C PHE A 60 7.61 -1.32 1.79
N ASP A 61 6.79 -0.60 1.02
CA ASP A 61 7.30 0.03 -0.19
C ASP A 61 8.22 1.20 0.14
N SER A 62 9.29 1.33 -0.64
CA SER A 62 10.17 2.51 -0.62
C SER A 62 9.54 3.70 -1.34
N GLY A 63 10.15 4.88 -1.17
CA GLY A 63 9.68 6.11 -1.80
C GLY A 63 8.22 6.44 -1.46
N ASN A 64 7.52 7.13 -2.36
CA ASN A 64 6.10 7.46 -2.17
C ASN A 64 5.16 6.71 -3.14
N VAL A 65 5.71 6.01 -4.15
CA VAL A 65 4.95 5.14 -5.07
C VAL A 65 5.41 3.69 -5.08
N GLY A 66 6.50 3.35 -4.39
CA GLY A 66 7.01 1.98 -4.31
C GLY A 66 7.69 1.48 -5.57
N LEU A 67 8.04 0.19 -5.56
CA LEU A 67 8.76 -0.49 -6.66
C LEU A 67 7.89 -1.50 -7.43
N TRP A 68 6.65 -1.71 -6.97
CA TRP A 68 5.73 -2.71 -7.52
C TRP A 68 4.69 -2.05 -8.42
N VAL A 69 3.51 -1.71 -7.92
CA VAL A 69 2.40 -1.25 -8.76
C VAL A 69 2.62 0.17 -9.27
N GLY A 70 3.04 1.10 -8.39
CA GLY A 70 3.03 2.55 -8.67
C GLY A 70 3.80 2.97 -9.95
N PRO A 71 5.08 2.62 -10.11
CA PRO A 71 5.87 3.05 -11.26
C PRO A 71 5.34 2.53 -12.59
N TYR A 72 4.93 1.26 -12.63
CA TYR A 72 4.42 0.62 -13.85
C TYR A 72 3.02 1.12 -14.20
N TRP A 73 2.20 1.38 -13.17
CA TRP A 73 0.91 2.01 -13.32
C TRP A 73 1.00 3.42 -13.91
N ARG A 74 1.92 4.24 -13.37
CA ARG A 74 2.22 5.58 -13.88
C ARG A 74 2.60 5.55 -15.36
N GLU A 75 3.47 4.64 -15.78
CA GLU A 75 3.90 4.53 -17.18
C GLU A 75 2.78 4.02 -18.10
N ALA A 76 1.96 3.06 -17.65
CA ALA A 76 0.82 2.57 -18.41
C ALA A 76 -0.22 3.69 -18.66
N LEU A 77 -0.53 4.48 -17.64
CA LEU A 77 -1.40 5.65 -17.78
C LEU A 77 -0.79 6.71 -18.69
N ARG A 78 0.51 7.01 -18.53
CA ARG A 78 1.20 8.03 -19.34
C ARG A 78 1.17 7.70 -20.84
N ALA A 79 1.17 6.41 -21.19
CA ALA A 79 1.00 5.96 -22.58
C ALA A 79 -0.39 6.27 -23.16
N LYS A 80 -1.42 6.40 -22.31
CA LYS A 80 -2.82 6.65 -22.68
C LYS A 80 -3.20 8.13 -22.53
N PHE A 81 -2.65 8.79 -21.52
CA PHE A 81 -2.90 10.18 -21.15
C PHE A 81 -1.59 10.97 -21.22
N PRO A 82 -1.28 11.63 -22.36
CA PRO A 82 -0.07 12.44 -22.48
C PRO A 82 -0.02 13.62 -21.50
N SER A 83 -1.18 14.10 -21.04
CA SER A 83 -1.35 15.15 -20.02
C SER A 83 -1.73 14.53 -18.66
N LEU A 84 -0.82 13.70 -18.12
CA LEU A 84 -0.95 13.04 -16.81
C LEU A 84 -0.18 13.83 -15.73
N ALA A 85 -0.76 13.93 -14.53
CA ALA A 85 -0.03 14.29 -13.32
C ALA A 85 -0.17 13.18 -12.25
N PHE A 86 0.92 12.54 -11.89
CA PHE A 86 0.96 11.42 -10.94
C PHE A 86 1.67 11.79 -9.63
N GLN A 87 1.00 11.58 -8.49
CA GLN A 87 1.50 11.91 -7.16
C GLN A 87 1.45 10.69 -6.23
N GLY A 88 2.54 10.40 -5.53
CA GLY A 88 2.52 9.47 -4.40
C GLY A 88 2.11 10.16 -3.10
N VAL A 89 1.49 9.45 -2.17
CA VAL A 89 1.24 10.00 -0.82
C VAL A 89 2.58 10.23 -0.10
N SER A 90 2.79 11.45 0.40
CA SER A 90 4.04 11.85 1.06
C SER A 90 4.50 10.85 2.12
N THR A 91 5.82 10.61 2.20
CA THR A 91 6.42 9.75 3.23
C THR A 91 6.27 10.32 4.64
N ASP A 92 5.99 11.62 4.77
CA ASP A 92 5.71 12.25 6.06
C ASP A 92 4.31 11.89 6.60
N ASP A 93 3.36 11.63 5.70
CA ASP A 93 1.99 11.23 6.05
C ASP A 93 1.82 9.71 6.01
N TYR A 94 2.65 9.00 5.23
CA TYR A 94 2.53 7.56 5.03
C TYR A 94 3.85 6.81 5.13
N SER A 95 4.09 6.21 6.31
CA SER A 95 5.22 5.32 6.58
C SER A 95 5.16 4.00 5.82
N ALA A 96 3.96 3.55 5.45
CA ALA A 96 3.69 2.24 4.86
C ALA A 96 4.27 1.08 5.67
N ASP A 97 4.03 1.06 6.98
CA ASP A 97 4.56 0.05 7.91
C ASP A 97 3.52 -1.02 8.27
N MET A 98 3.95 -2.05 9.00
CA MET A 98 3.07 -3.13 9.46
C MET A 98 2.00 -2.61 10.43
N ALA A 99 2.35 -1.64 11.28
CA ALA A 99 1.44 -1.07 12.27
C ALA A 99 0.20 -0.46 11.62
N GLY A 100 0.37 0.39 10.61
CA GLY A 100 -0.74 0.97 9.86
C GLY A 100 -1.61 -0.08 9.16
N TYR A 101 -1.03 -1.20 8.74
CA TYR A 101 -1.81 -2.30 8.17
C TYR A 101 -2.58 -3.10 9.23
N ILE A 102 -1.89 -3.64 10.24
CA ILE A 102 -2.42 -4.62 11.18
C ILE A 102 -3.25 -4.00 12.30
N GLU A 103 -2.87 -2.82 12.79
CA GLU A 103 -3.54 -2.20 13.93
C GLU A 103 -4.68 -1.29 13.51
N GLU A 104 -4.52 -0.61 12.36
CA GLU A 104 -5.49 0.38 11.87
C GLU A 104 -6.37 -0.17 10.75
N GLY A 105 -6.00 -1.29 10.10
CA GLY A 105 -6.66 -1.79 8.91
C GLY A 105 -6.50 -0.84 7.73
N GLY A 106 -5.26 -0.38 7.52
CA GLY A 106 -4.85 0.67 6.58
C GLY A 106 -4.54 1.96 7.33
N SER A 107 -3.39 2.59 7.06
CA SER A 107 -2.93 3.78 7.79
C SER A 107 -3.92 4.94 7.73
N ASP A 108 -4.35 5.45 8.89
CA ASP A 108 -5.22 6.62 9.01
C ASP A 108 -4.47 7.91 8.65
N SER A 109 -3.20 8.04 9.02
CA SER A 109 -2.37 9.19 8.62
C SER A 109 -2.20 9.29 7.11
N CYS A 110 -2.06 8.15 6.43
CA CYS A 110 -2.07 8.08 4.97
C CYS A 110 -3.39 8.59 4.40
N ALA A 111 -4.52 8.15 4.95
CA ALA A 111 -5.85 8.54 4.48
C ALA A 111 -6.08 10.06 4.65
N GLU A 112 -5.66 10.63 5.78
CA GLU A 112 -5.75 12.07 6.06
C GLU A 112 -4.83 12.89 5.15
N GLY A 113 -3.58 12.46 4.96
CA GLY A 113 -2.62 13.14 4.08
C GLY A 113 -3.06 13.12 2.61
N LEU A 114 -3.50 11.96 2.12
CA LEU A 114 -4.06 11.81 0.77
C LEU A 114 -5.28 12.72 0.59
N ALA A 115 -6.23 12.71 1.52
CA ALA A 115 -7.42 13.56 1.46
C ALA A 115 -7.09 15.05 1.46
N ARG A 116 -6.11 15.47 2.27
CA ARG A 116 -5.61 16.86 2.30
C ARG A 116 -5.09 17.28 0.93
N ASP A 117 -4.23 16.46 0.32
CA ASP A 117 -3.60 16.78 -0.96
C ASP A 117 -4.63 16.79 -2.10
N VAL A 118 -5.61 15.88 -2.05
CA VAL A 118 -6.76 15.88 -2.98
C VAL A 118 -7.58 17.17 -2.86
N GLN A 119 -7.98 17.58 -1.66
CA GLN A 119 -8.76 18.81 -1.45
C GLN A 119 -8.02 20.05 -1.95
N GLN A 120 -6.71 20.11 -1.72
CA GLN A 120 -5.89 21.19 -2.24
C GLN A 120 -5.82 21.14 -3.78
N PHE A 121 -5.56 19.97 -4.36
CA PHE A 121 -5.47 19.79 -5.79
C PHE A 121 -6.76 20.22 -6.50
N VAL A 122 -7.93 19.72 -6.09
CA VAL A 122 -9.21 20.04 -6.76
C VAL A 122 -9.58 21.51 -6.64
N SER A 123 -9.14 22.20 -5.59
CA SER A 123 -9.37 23.64 -5.43
C SER A 123 -8.58 24.47 -6.45
N LEU A 124 -7.42 23.96 -6.88
CA LEU A 124 -6.51 24.59 -7.83
C LEU A 124 -6.74 24.11 -9.26
N ARG A 125 -7.22 22.87 -9.38
CA ARG A 125 -7.56 22.15 -10.60
C ARG A 125 -8.97 21.58 -10.46
N PRO A 126 -10.02 22.44 -10.55
CA PRO A 126 -11.35 21.97 -10.97
C PRO A 126 -11.17 21.40 -12.39
N ASP A 127 -12.15 21.11 -13.23
CA ASP A 127 -11.94 20.58 -14.61
C ASP A 127 -11.12 19.26 -14.82
N THR A 128 -9.92 19.05 -14.25
CA THR A 128 -9.11 17.82 -14.26
C THR A 128 -9.89 16.62 -13.73
N LYS A 129 -9.70 15.47 -14.38
CA LYS A 129 -10.23 14.19 -13.89
C LYS A 129 -9.32 13.66 -12.80
N LEU A 130 -9.88 13.44 -11.60
CA LEU A 130 -9.12 12.95 -10.46
C LEU A 130 -9.39 11.47 -10.22
N VAL A 131 -8.31 10.69 -10.12
CA VAL A 131 -8.31 9.29 -9.70
C VAL A 131 -7.61 9.18 -8.35
N VAL A 132 -8.28 8.55 -7.40
CA VAL A 132 -7.66 8.11 -6.14
C VAL A 132 -7.30 6.64 -6.30
N SER A 133 -6.08 6.25 -5.93
CA SER A 133 -5.61 4.90 -6.14
C SER A 133 -4.70 4.42 -5.02
N GLY A 134 -4.61 3.09 -4.86
CA GLY A 134 -3.63 2.48 -3.99
C GLY A 134 -3.55 0.97 -4.18
N TRP A 135 -2.51 0.38 -3.61
CA TRP A 135 -2.34 -1.08 -3.65
C TRP A 135 -2.02 -1.67 -2.28
N SER A 136 -2.46 -2.91 -2.00
CA SER A 136 -2.26 -3.56 -0.70
C SER A 136 -2.81 -2.70 0.46
N GLN A 137 -2.00 -2.42 1.49
CA GLN A 137 -2.34 -1.44 2.52
C GLN A 137 -2.72 -0.05 1.95
N GLY A 138 -2.07 0.38 0.88
CA GLY A 138 -2.40 1.63 0.19
C GLY A 138 -3.81 1.65 -0.38
N ALA A 139 -4.37 0.49 -0.77
CA ALA A 139 -5.76 0.40 -1.21
C ALA A 139 -6.74 0.71 -0.05
N LEU A 140 -6.43 0.24 1.16
CA LEU A 140 -7.19 0.59 2.37
C LEU A 140 -7.10 2.08 2.69
N CYS A 141 -5.89 2.66 2.58
CA CYS A 141 -5.68 4.10 2.74
C CYS A 141 -6.50 4.91 1.71
N ALA A 142 -6.45 4.54 0.44
CA ALA A 142 -7.22 5.14 -0.64
C ALA A 142 -8.72 5.10 -0.36
N ARG A 143 -9.26 3.94 0.06
CA ARG A 143 -10.66 3.82 0.50
C ARG A 143 -11.00 4.74 1.66
N LYS A 144 -10.21 4.70 2.74
CA LYS A 144 -10.43 5.51 3.95
C LYS A 144 -10.42 7.00 3.64
N SER A 145 -9.51 7.45 2.78
CA SER A 145 -9.34 8.87 2.42
C SER A 145 -10.64 9.54 1.96
N LEU A 146 -11.52 8.80 1.27
CA LEU A 146 -12.79 9.31 0.78
C LEU A 146 -13.73 9.77 1.90
N GLY A 147 -13.54 9.28 3.13
CA GLY A 147 -14.29 9.67 4.31
C GLY A 147 -13.78 10.96 4.96
N TYR A 148 -12.58 11.40 4.58
CA TYR A 148 -11.94 12.64 5.04
C TYR A 148 -12.09 13.79 4.05
N LEU A 149 -12.56 13.53 2.83
CA LEU A 149 -12.85 14.55 1.82
C LEU A 149 -14.13 15.33 2.18
N ASP A 150 -14.07 16.64 1.99
CA ASP A 150 -15.27 17.48 1.92
C ASP A 150 -16.15 17.13 0.69
N ASP A 151 -17.40 17.59 0.69
CA ASP A 151 -18.38 17.25 -0.34
C ASP A 151 -17.92 17.67 -1.76
N ASP A 152 -17.19 18.78 -1.89
CA ASP A 152 -16.72 19.27 -3.18
C ASP A 152 -15.64 18.33 -3.73
N ALA A 153 -14.57 18.11 -2.98
CA ALA A 153 -13.48 17.22 -3.36
C ALA A 153 -13.94 15.78 -3.57
N ARG A 154 -14.84 15.31 -2.70
CA ARG A 154 -15.45 13.99 -2.81
C ARG A 154 -16.25 13.84 -4.10
N SER A 155 -17.01 14.86 -4.52
CA SER A 155 -17.72 14.85 -5.81
C SER A 155 -16.78 14.93 -7.02
N ARG A 156 -15.52 15.32 -6.83
CA ARG A 156 -14.50 15.41 -7.88
C ARG A 156 -13.73 14.13 -8.13
N VAL A 157 -13.78 13.15 -7.24
CA VAL A 157 -13.16 11.84 -7.47
C VAL A 157 -13.92 11.10 -8.57
N ALA A 158 -13.30 10.97 -9.73
CA ALA A 158 -13.88 10.31 -10.90
C ALA A 158 -13.80 8.78 -10.79
N ALA A 159 -12.68 8.26 -10.28
CA ALA A 159 -12.54 6.83 -10.00
C ALA A 159 -11.72 6.55 -8.74
N LEU A 160 -12.02 5.40 -8.13
CA LEU A 160 -11.20 4.73 -7.13
C LEU A 160 -10.61 3.46 -7.77
N VAL A 161 -9.29 3.42 -7.94
CA VAL A 161 -8.58 2.33 -8.64
C VAL A 161 -7.69 1.58 -7.65
N LEU A 162 -7.99 0.31 -7.40
CA LEU A 162 -7.38 -0.45 -6.30
C LEU A 162 -6.76 -1.75 -6.80
N PHE A 163 -5.54 -2.03 -6.37
CA PHE A 163 -4.80 -3.24 -6.74
C PHE A 163 -4.52 -4.08 -5.48
N GLY A 164 -4.83 -5.38 -5.51
CA GLY A 164 -4.64 -6.26 -4.36
C GLY A 164 -5.35 -5.73 -3.11
N ASP A 165 -6.60 -5.30 -3.24
CA ASP A 165 -7.34 -4.62 -2.17
C ASP A 165 -7.82 -5.60 -1.07
N PRO A 166 -7.29 -5.51 0.16
CA PRO A 166 -7.67 -6.39 1.26
C PRO A 166 -8.97 -5.96 1.98
N SER A 167 -9.70 -4.95 1.52
CA SER A 167 -10.86 -4.38 2.25
C SER A 167 -11.88 -5.42 2.73
N GLY A 168 -12.08 -6.50 1.96
CA GLY A 168 -12.99 -7.59 2.32
C GLY A 168 -12.67 -8.28 3.66
N ILE A 169 -11.39 -8.41 4.03
CA ILE A 169 -10.96 -9.05 5.30
C ILE A 169 -10.91 -8.09 6.49
N TRP A 170 -11.29 -6.83 6.29
CA TRP A 170 -11.28 -5.77 7.31
C TRP A 170 -12.67 -5.29 7.71
N THR A 171 -13.73 -5.68 6.97
CA THR A 171 -15.11 -5.19 7.17
C THR A 171 -15.72 -5.46 8.55
N ASP A 172 -15.13 -6.36 9.35
CA ASP A 172 -15.58 -6.67 10.70
C ASP A 172 -15.02 -5.71 11.76
N THR A 173 -13.96 -4.95 11.44
CA THR A 173 -13.36 -3.95 12.35
C THR A 173 -13.23 -2.56 11.75
N VAL A 174 -13.25 -2.44 10.41
CA VAL A 174 -13.13 -1.18 9.68
C VAL A 174 -14.37 -0.94 8.85
N SER A 175 -14.93 0.26 8.95
CA SER A 175 -16.01 0.72 8.08
C SER A 175 -15.41 1.65 7.02
N PHE A 176 -15.42 1.21 5.77
CA PHE A 176 -15.02 2.07 4.65
C PHE A 176 -16.17 3.02 4.28
N PRO A 177 -15.88 4.27 3.91
CA PRO A 177 -16.91 5.20 3.46
C PRO A 177 -17.58 4.68 2.18
N GLU A 178 -18.86 4.94 2.01
CA GLU A 178 -19.54 4.68 0.73
C GLU A 178 -18.85 5.46 -0.40
N LEU A 179 -19.02 5.04 -1.65
CA LEU A 179 -18.50 5.80 -2.78
C LEU A 179 -19.50 6.88 -3.21
N PRO A 180 -19.02 8.05 -3.66
CA PRO A 180 -19.88 9.02 -4.34
C PRO A 180 -20.53 8.37 -5.56
N SER A 181 -21.78 8.73 -5.86
CA SER A 181 -22.52 8.12 -6.97
C SER A 181 -21.88 8.34 -8.35
N ASN A 182 -21.00 9.33 -8.48
CA ASN A 182 -20.25 9.64 -9.69
C ASN A 182 -18.87 8.97 -9.76
N THR A 183 -18.43 8.29 -8.70
CA THR A 183 -17.13 7.65 -8.63
C THR A 183 -17.23 6.22 -9.13
N GLN A 184 -16.45 5.87 -10.14
CA GLN A 184 -16.32 4.50 -10.60
C GLN A 184 -15.33 3.72 -9.73
N GLU A 185 -15.72 2.55 -9.26
CA GLU A 185 -14.83 1.65 -8.53
C GLU A 185 -14.22 0.63 -9.49
N LEU A 186 -12.89 0.57 -9.54
CA LEU A 186 -12.12 -0.37 -10.34
C LEU A 186 -11.19 -1.17 -9.40
N VAL A 187 -11.53 -2.43 -9.15
CA VAL A 187 -10.78 -3.29 -8.23
C VAL A 187 -10.14 -4.44 -9.00
N TYR A 188 -8.81 -4.54 -8.88
CA TYR A 188 -8.02 -5.62 -9.46
C TYR A 188 -7.49 -6.50 -8.34
N CYS A 189 -8.14 -7.65 -8.17
CA CYS A 189 -7.83 -8.67 -7.19
C CYS A 189 -7.82 -10.01 -7.91
N GLU A 190 -6.65 -10.66 -8.02
CA GLU A 190 -6.49 -11.87 -8.83
C GLU A 190 -7.09 -13.09 -8.12
N LEU A 191 -8.03 -13.76 -8.80
CA LEU A 191 -8.79 -14.87 -8.25
C LEU A 191 -8.26 -16.25 -8.70
N THR A 192 -7.43 -16.32 -9.74
CA THR A 192 -7.01 -17.59 -10.35
C THR A 192 -5.75 -18.20 -9.73
N THR A 193 -4.87 -17.36 -9.17
CA THR A 193 -3.76 -17.77 -8.29
C THR A 193 -3.98 -17.05 -6.96
N PRO A 194 -4.72 -17.64 -6.01
CA PRO A 194 -5.46 -16.88 -5.01
C PRO A 194 -4.54 -16.03 -4.14
N ASP A 195 -4.59 -14.71 -4.35
CA ASP A 195 -4.09 -13.74 -3.40
C ASP A 195 -4.92 -13.84 -2.12
N ALA A 196 -4.30 -14.29 -1.04
CA ALA A 196 -4.98 -14.55 0.22
C ALA A 196 -5.67 -13.33 0.83
N LEU A 197 -5.26 -12.14 0.43
CA LEU A 197 -5.85 -10.89 0.86
C LEU A 197 -7.13 -10.55 0.08
N CYS A 198 -7.28 -11.09 -1.13
CA CYS A 198 -8.39 -10.83 -2.05
C CYS A 198 -9.41 -11.99 -2.19
N THR A 199 -9.03 -13.24 -1.93
CA THR A 199 -9.86 -14.42 -2.28
C THR A 199 -10.80 -14.92 -1.16
N ASP A 200 -11.55 -16.00 -1.37
CA ASP A 200 -12.42 -16.60 -0.34
C ASP A 200 -11.59 -17.47 0.63
N PRO A 201 -11.85 -17.43 1.95
CA PRO A 201 -11.14 -18.26 2.93
C PRO A 201 -11.17 -19.77 2.65
N ALA A 202 -12.16 -20.28 1.90
CA ALA A 202 -12.33 -21.70 1.64
C ALA A 202 -11.17 -22.35 0.84
N GLU A 203 -10.36 -21.55 0.14
CA GLU A 203 -9.28 -22.06 -0.72
C GLU A 203 -7.89 -22.01 -0.07
N LEU A 204 -7.73 -21.37 1.10
CA LEU A 204 -6.41 -20.95 1.58
C LEU A 204 -5.77 -21.84 2.65
N LEU A 205 -6.53 -22.50 3.53
CA LEU A 205 -5.93 -23.28 4.61
C LEU A 205 -6.79 -24.47 5.07
N THR A 206 -6.21 -25.67 5.04
CA THR A 206 -6.72 -26.87 5.71
C THR A 206 -6.11 -27.09 7.10
N ASP A 207 -4.96 -26.48 7.44
CA ASP A 207 -4.35 -26.54 8.79
C ASP A 207 -3.51 -25.27 9.10
N PRO A 208 -3.81 -24.49 10.16
CA PRO A 208 -3.04 -23.32 10.57
C PRO A 208 -1.66 -23.63 11.18
N PHE A 209 -1.33 -24.89 11.50
CA PHE A 209 -0.04 -25.28 12.07
C PHE A 209 1.02 -25.69 11.02
N GLU A 210 0.62 -25.96 9.77
CA GLU A 210 1.54 -26.17 8.64
C GLU A 210 1.80 -24.88 7.82
N PHE A 211 1.24 -23.76 8.29
CA PHE A 211 1.28 -22.47 7.59
C PHE A 211 2.71 -21.93 7.38
N ALA A 212 3.59 -22.06 8.37
CA ALA A 212 4.96 -21.55 8.26
C ALA A 212 5.75 -22.29 7.16
N ASP A 213 5.65 -23.62 7.14
CA ASP A 213 6.29 -24.46 6.12
C ASP A 213 5.68 -24.21 4.74
N ARG A 214 4.35 -24.04 4.65
CA ARG A 214 3.68 -23.70 3.39
C ARG A 214 4.04 -22.31 2.90
N LEU A 215 4.19 -21.33 3.79
CA LEU A 215 4.65 -19.98 3.43
C LEU A 215 6.05 -20.04 2.84
N GLU A 216 6.98 -20.71 3.51
CA GLU A 216 8.36 -20.88 3.02
C GLU A 216 8.38 -21.55 1.64
N GLU A 217 7.61 -22.63 1.46
CA GLU A 217 7.47 -23.31 0.16
C GLU A 217 6.86 -22.40 -0.93
N MET A 218 5.84 -21.60 -0.60
CA MET A 218 5.22 -20.68 -1.57
C MET A 218 6.18 -19.57 -1.99
N TRP A 219 7.01 -19.05 -1.07
CA TRP A 219 8.06 -18.09 -1.39
C TRP A 219 9.20 -18.71 -2.20
N ASP A 220 9.52 -19.99 -2.00
CA ASP A 220 10.45 -20.75 -2.84
C ASP A 220 9.88 -21.04 -4.25
N GLU A 221 8.57 -21.25 -4.37
CA GLU A 221 7.86 -21.44 -5.65
C GLU A 221 7.70 -20.15 -6.46
N PHE A 222 7.93 -18.98 -5.84
CA PHE A 222 7.76 -17.69 -6.50
C PHE A 222 8.80 -17.51 -7.61
N ASP A 223 8.33 -17.55 -8.87
CA ASP A 223 9.15 -17.36 -10.05
C ASP A 223 9.69 -15.93 -10.12
N ASP A 224 10.93 -15.77 -9.66
CA ASP A 224 11.58 -14.48 -9.61
C ASP A 224 12.11 -14.02 -10.97
N VAL A 225 12.05 -14.85 -12.03
CA VAL A 225 12.58 -14.53 -13.37
C VAL A 225 12.05 -13.21 -13.92
N ARG A 226 10.83 -12.82 -13.53
CA ARG A 226 10.18 -11.57 -13.98
C ARG A 226 10.60 -10.34 -13.17
N LEU A 227 11.25 -10.51 -12.01
CA LEU A 227 11.71 -9.41 -11.17
C LEU A 227 13.03 -8.83 -11.65
N ASN A 228 13.10 -7.51 -11.65
CA ASN A 228 14.38 -6.80 -11.74
C ASN A 228 15.15 -6.88 -10.41
N ASP A 229 16.43 -6.49 -10.41
CA ASP A 229 17.29 -6.55 -9.22
C ASP A 229 16.70 -5.76 -8.04
N ALA A 230 16.06 -4.61 -8.32
CA ALA A 230 15.47 -3.77 -7.29
C ALA A 230 14.30 -4.44 -6.56
N GLN A 231 13.42 -5.10 -7.31
CA GLN A 231 12.30 -5.85 -6.77
C GLN A 231 12.76 -7.10 -6.02
N ARG A 232 13.85 -7.75 -6.46
CA ARG A 232 14.46 -8.88 -5.74
C ARG A 232 15.02 -8.44 -4.39
N ASP A 233 15.77 -7.34 -4.36
CA ASP A 233 16.33 -6.79 -3.11
C ASP A 233 15.21 -6.37 -2.13
N ALA A 234 14.15 -5.73 -2.64
CA ALA A 234 12.98 -5.34 -1.84
C ALA A 234 12.26 -6.58 -1.27
N ARG A 235 12.02 -7.60 -2.09
CA ARG A 235 11.45 -8.89 -1.67
C ARG A 235 12.29 -9.53 -0.57
N ASP A 236 13.60 -9.64 -0.77
CA ASP A 236 14.51 -10.29 0.18
C ASP A 236 14.53 -9.55 1.51
N SER A 237 14.46 -8.23 1.47
CA SER A 237 14.31 -7.40 2.66
C SER A 237 12.99 -7.64 3.39
N ILE A 238 11.86 -7.72 2.67
CA ILE A 238 10.55 -8.03 3.26
C ILE A 238 10.58 -9.40 3.93
N ILE A 239 11.09 -10.44 3.26
CA ILE A 239 11.20 -11.80 3.80
C ILE A 239 12.05 -11.81 5.08
N ALA A 240 13.15 -11.05 5.11
CA ALA A 240 14.02 -10.98 6.27
C ALA A 240 13.40 -10.22 7.47
N GLN A 241 12.59 -9.18 7.20
CA GLN A 241 12.01 -8.31 8.24
C GLN A 241 10.67 -8.80 8.76
N LEU A 242 9.88 -9.47 7.93
CA LEU A 242 8.52 -9.89 8.26
C LEU A 242 8.42 -10.67 9.59
N PRO A 243 9.32 -11.63 9.93
CA PRO A 243 9.26 -12.32 11.22
C PRO A 243 9.46 -11.40 12.43
N LEU A 244 10.29 -10.35 12.30
CA LEU A 244 10.53 -9.38 13.36
C LEU A 244 9.30 -8.49 13.57
N GLU A 245 8.74 -7.97 12.48
CA GLU A 245 7.50 -7.16 12.51
C GLU A 245 6.34 -7.95 13.11
N VAL A 246 6.17 -9.22 12.72
CA VAL A 246 5.15 -10.11 13.31
C VAL A 246 5.37 -10.31 14.81
N ALA A 247 6.62 -10.42 15.26
CA ALA A 247 6.95 -10.54 16.68
C ALA A 247 6.64 -9.25 17.46
N ASP A 248 6.90 -8.08 16.88
CA ASP A 248 6.60 -6.78 17.49
C ASP A 248 5.08 -6.54 17.61
N HIS A 249 4.27 -7.11 16.72
CA HIS A 249 2.82 -7.06 16.76
C HIS A 249 2.15 -8.34 17.29
N PHE A 250 2.87 -9.14 18.10
CA PHE A 250 2.42 -10.46 18.56
C PHE A 250 1.09 -10.44 19.34
N SER A 251 0.79 -9.36 20.08
CA SER A 251 -0.51 -9.24 20.76
C SER A 251 -1.68 -9.17 19.79
N THR A 252 -1.51 -8.44 18.68
CA THR A 252 -2.53 -8.30 17.64
C THR A 252 -2.67 -9.59 16.85
N LEU A 253 -1.56 -10.26 16.54
CA LEU A 253 -1.57 -11.61 15.95
C LEU A 253 -2.40 -12.58 16.80
N LEU A 254 -2.18 -12.62 18.12
CA LEU A 254 -2.95 -13.48 19.01
C LEU A 254 -4.44 -13.15 19.04
N ASP A 255 -4.81 -11.87 18.95
CA ASP A 255 -6.21 -11.46 18.89
C ASP A 255 -6.86 -11.88 17.56
N ASP A 256 -6.17 -11.64 16.44
CA ASP A 256 -6.65 -12.02 15.11
C ASP A 256 -6.84 -13.53 14.99
N PHE A 257 -5.91 -14.35 15.52
CA PHE A 257 -6.05 -15.80 15.52
C PHE A 257 -7.25 -16.26 16.37
N LYS A 258 -7.48 -15.66 17.54
CA LYS A 258 -8.66 -15.98 18.37
C LYS A 258 -9.98 -15.66 17.67
N ASN A 259 -9.97 -14.64 16.81
CA ASN A 259 -11.14 -14.18 16.07
C ASN A 259 -11.19 -14.73 14.63
N LEU A 260 -10.35 -15.71 14.28
CA LEU A 260 -10.30 -16.34 12.95
C LEU A 260 -9.95 -15.36 11.80
N ARG A 261 -9.19 -14.30 12.10
CA ARG A 261 -8.73 -13.26 11.17
C ARG A 261 -7.32 -13.53 10.63
N PHE A 262 -6.91 -14.79 10.56
CA PHE A 262 -5.55 -15.19 10.15
C PHE A 262 -5.15 -14.64 8.76
N ARG A 263 -6.12 -14.41 7.88
CA ARG A 263 -5.89 -13.87 6.52
C ARG A 263 -5.22 -12.51 6.51
N ARG A 264 -5.41 -11.69 7.56
CA ARG A 264 -4.73 -10.39 7.68
C ARG A 264 -3.21 -10.54 7.66
N TRP A 265 -2.70 -11.70 8.05
CA TRP A 265 -1.28 -12.00 8.16
C TRP A 265 -0.74 -12.82 6.96
N MET A 266 -1.58 -13.09 5.95
CA MET A 266 -1.22 -13.93 4.81
C MET A 266 -0.73 -13.08 3.63
N LEU A 267 0.47 -12.52 3.77
CA LEU A 267 1.17 -11.88 2.65
C LEU A 267 1.88 -12.97 1.82
N LEU A 268 1.23 -13.38 0.73
CA LEU A 268 1.74 -14.42 -0.16
C LEU A 268 2.41 -13.81 -1.40
N PRO A 269 3.37 -14.50 -2.04
CA PRO A 269 4.07 -13.99 -3.20
C PRO A 269 3.15 -13.56 -4.36
N GLN A 270 2.00 -14.22 -4.52
CA GLN A 270 0.96 -13.88 -5.50
C GLN A 270 0.52 -12.41 -5.40
N HIS A 271 0.54 -11.84 -4.20
CA HIS A 271 0.16 -10.46 -3.95
C HIS A 271 1.07 -9.44 -4.65
N PHE A 272 2.29 -9.82 -5.02
CA PHE A 272 3.24 -8.93 -5.68
C PHE A 272 3.08 -8.90 -7.21
N TRP A 273 2.20 -9.72 -7.78
CA TRP A 273 2.07 -9.86 -9.23
C TRP A 273 1.40 -8.66 -9.92
N TYR A 274 0.58 -7.89 -9.20
CA TYR A 274 -0.23 -6.81 -9.80
C TYR A 274 0.59 -5.73 -10.53
N GLY A 275 1.86 -5.52 -10.18
CA GLY A 275 2.74 -4.57 -10.86
C GLY A 275 3.55 -5.17 -12.02
N ILE A 276 3.53 -6.49 -12.19
CA ILE A 276 4.42 -7.24 -13.08
C ILE A 276 3.64 -7.98 -14.17
N ASP A 277 2.38 -8.31 -13.91
CA ASP A 277 1.46 -8.89 -14.87
C ASP A 277 0.78 -7.84 -15.77
N GLU A 278 -0.27 -8.25 -16.48
CA GLU A 278 -1.00 -7.37 -17.38
C GLU A 278 -1.99 -6.44 -16.64
N THR A 279 -2.10 -6.55 -15.31
CA THR A 279 -3.12 -5.85 -14.51
C THR A 279 -2.98 -4.34 -14.61
N VAL A 280 -1.77 -3.78 -14.49
CA VAL A 280 -1.56 -2.32 -14.66
C VAL A 280 -1.89 -1.86 -16.08
N SER A 281 -1.74 -2.70 -17.10
CA SER A 281 -2.10 -2.34 -18.48
C SER A 281 -3.62 -2.36 -18.65
N GLN A 282 -4.28 -3.41 -18.15
CA GLN A 282 -5.73 -3.53 -18.14
C GLN A 282 -6.38 -2.36 -17.39
N ALA A 283 -5.83 -2.00 -16.23
CA ALA A 283 -6.32 -0.86 -15.47
C ALA A 283 -6.24 0.46 -16.26
N ALA A 284 -5.21 0.62 -17.10
CA ALA A 284 -4.97 1.85 -17.85
C ALA A 284 -5.98 1.96 -18.98
N ASP A 285 -6.27 0.82 -19.61
CA ASP A 285 -7.33 0.68 -20.59
C ASP A 285 -8.70 0.99 -19.96
N ASP A 286 -9.01 0.46 -18.78
CA ASP A 286 -10.30 0.71 -18.12
C ASP A 286 -10.47 2.18 -17.71
N VAL A 287 -9.41 2.83 -17.22
CA VAL A 287 -9.41 4.28 -16.92
C VAL A 287 -9.53 5.10 -18.21
N PHE A 288 -8.86 4.69 -19.29
CA PHE A 288 -8.97 5.35 -20.59
C PHE A 288 -10.36 5.21 -21.21
N ASP A 289 -10.97 4.04 -21.14
CA ASP A 289 -12.32 3.83 -21.64
C ASP A 289 -13.37 4.62 -20.83
N ALA A 290 -13.10 4.89 -19.55
CA ALA A 290 -13.95 5.71 -18.70
C ALA A 290 -13.78 7.23 -18.92
N PHE A 291 -12.55 7.70 -19.20
CA PHE A 291 -12.20 9.13 -19.12
C PHE A 291 -11.37 9.72 -20.28
N GLY A 292 -10.94 8.90 -21.24
CA GLY A 292 -10.10 9.26 -22.38
C GLY A 292 -10.83 9.84 -23.59
#